data_AF-A0A7S2MYD7-F1
#
_entry.id   AF-A0A7S2MYD7-F1
#
_cell.length_a   1.000
_cell.length_b   1.000
_cell.length_c   1.000
_cell.angle_alpha   90.00
_cell.angle_beta   90.00
_cell.angle_gamma   90.00
#
_symmetry.space_group_name_H-M   'P 1'
#
loop_
_entity.id
_entity.type
_entity.pdbx_description
1 polymer ?
#
loop_
_entity_poly.entity_id
_entity_poly.type
_entity_poly.pdbx_seq_one_letter_code
_entity_poly.pdbx_strand_id
1 'polypeptide(L)'
;MRLIVSRIYTAVCCAHQCHYEAKMPQSLLTNKEQLSSKELRHHRAHAIVGAIVMLHFAYRYAMFFSDEPDFGFHHHHHNSSKTLLLLLLPHTLLQISGFGFALPSKRHPDGNRIWSEYRWHALFFFGRCIALMSIAWSRKTSAHSEITTVTPWIYRMPSILAVFLTMIGADVITAWYKARNASSPSTIRGLKGPRGLLYLMSAAQFHATVNCLLTSDRMSVQCAALTVVQASAFGMTLRRKGIIDHVEGLVLYSLVLFLGMLVIGRDLKERDIFYPATAVGNLAAIIRMNFGVNKYIIWVVVCFVLPIMEENASWWCAVSRASTGVLFLSACTRSWKLL
;
A
#
# COMPACT_ATOMS: atom_id res chain seq x y z
N MET A 1 19.30 5.15 -8.90
CA MET A 1 18.97 3.75 -8.51
C MET A 1 20.19 2.98 -7.98
N ARG A 2 21.33 2.91 -8.69
CA ARG A 2 22.57 2.25 -8.18
C ARG A 2 23.01 2.74 -6.79
N LEU A 3 22.99 4.05 -6.55
CA LEU A 3 23.34 4.64 -5.25
C LEU A 3 22.39 4.18 -4.11
N ILE A 4 21.08 4.14 -4.38
CA ILE A 4 20.05 3.71 -3.42
C ILE A 4 20.21 2.22 -3.11
N VAL A 5 20.40 1.40 -4.15
CA VAL A 5 20.65 -0.05 -4.00
C VAL A 5 21.93 -0.29 -3.20
N SER A 6 23.00 0.43 -3.51
CA SER A 6 24.26 0.35 -2.75
C SER A 6 24.07 0.73 -1.28
N ARG A 7 23.38 1.83 -0.98
CA ARG A 7 23.13 2.26 0.40
C ARG A 7 22.22 1.29 1.17
N ILE A 8 21.19 0.74 0.54
CA ILE A 8 20.31 -0.27 1.13
C ILE A 8 21.12 -1.55 1.39
N TYR A 9 21.92 -2.00 0.43
CA TYR A 9 22.77 -3.17 0.57
C TYR A 9 23.77 -2.99 1.72
N THR A 10 24.47 -1.86 1.76
CA THR A 10 25.36 -1.50 2.88
C THR A 10 24.61 -1.46 4.20
N ALA A 11 23.39 -0.90 4.26
CA ALA A 11 22.62 -0.88 5.49
C ALA A 11 22.18 -2.27 5.97
N VAL A 12 21.81 -3.16 5.05
CA VAL A 12 21.46 -4.57 5.36
C VAL A 12 22.69 -5.35 5.82
N CYS A 13 23.83 -5.18 5.14
CA CYS A 13 25.09 -5.82 5.52
C CYS A 13 25.65 -5.27 6.85
N CYS A 14 25.59 -3.96 7.08
CA CYS A 14 25.99 -3.33 8.33
C CYS A 14 25.08 -3.71 9.51
N ALA A 15 23.80 -4.06 9.28
CA ALA A 15 22.95 -4.63 10.32
C ALA A 15 23.48 -6.00 10.82
N HIS A 16 24.27 -6.70 10.01
CA HIS A 16 24.92 -7.94 10.37
C HIS A 16 26.28 -7.72 11.05
N GLN A 17 27.02 -6.69 10.67
CA GLN A 17 28.29 -6.28 11.27
C GLN A 17 28.13 -5.04 12.18
N CYS A 18 27.60 -5.26 13.39
CA CYS A 18 27.62 -4.25 14.46
C CYS A 18 29.06 -4.07 14.98
N HIS A 19 29.93 -3.37 14.24
CA HIS A 19 31.15 -2.78 14.78
C HIS A 19 31.68 -1.53 14.06
N TYR A 20 30.91 -0.88 13.19
CA TYR A 20 31.39 0.32 12.47
C TYR A 20 31.04 1.64 13.18
N GLU A 21 32.08 2.29 13.70
CA GLU A 21 32.12 3.69 14.16
C GLU A 21 32.04 4.67 12.97
N ALA A 22 30.93 4.66 12.23
CA ALA A 22 30.67 5.74 11.28
C ALA A 22 30.19 6.97 12.07
N LYS A 23 30.98 8.07 12.05
CA LYS A 23 30.62 9.41 12.55
C LYS A 23 29.36 9.92 11.83
N MET A 24 28.18 9.47 12.24
CA MET A 24 26.94 10.19 11.95
C MET A 24 26.95 11.50 12.74
N PRO A 25 26.50 12.63 12.15
CA PRO A 25 26.32 13.86 12.89
C PRO A 25 25.41 13.60 14.10
N GLN A 26 25.97 13.81 15.29
CA GLN A 26 25.45 13.49 16.63
C GLN A 26 24.11 14.16 17.00
N SER A 27 23.47 14.91 16.11
CA SER A 27 22.44 15.89 16.49
C SER A 27 21.03 15.33 16.69
N LEU A 28 20.78 14.03 16.49
CA LEU A 28 19.46 13.42 16.73
C LEU A 28 19.48 12.09 17.49
N LEU A 29 20.66 11.59 17.89
CA LEU A 29 20.79 10.57 18.93
C LEU A 29 21.11 11.29 20.24
N THR A 30 20.14 12.10 20.70
CA THR A 30 20.15 12.67 22.05
C THR A 30 20.19 11.50 23.03
N ASN A 31 21.30 11.43 23.77
CA ASN A 31 21.68 10.41 24.75
C ASN A 31 21.92 9.01 24.17
N LYS A 32 23.18 8.60 24.29
CA LYS A 32 23.67 7.21 24.24
C LYS A 32 23.08 6.40 25.44
N GLU A 33 21.77 6.40 25.63
CA GLU A 33 21.16 5.33 26.43
C GLU A 33 21.42 4.05 25.66
N GLN A 34 22.33 3.22 26.18
CA GLN A 34 22.56 1.89 25.67
C GLN A 34 21.21 1.17 25.69
N LEU A 35 20.64 0.94 24.51
CA LEU A 35 19.47 0.09 24.36
C LEU A 35 19.71 -1.20 25.15
N SER A 36 18.71 -1.62 25.92
CA SER A 36 18.80 -2.88 26.65
C SER A 36 19.10 -4.02 25.68
N SER A 37 19.85 -5.03 26.13
CA SER A 37 20.12 -6.24 25.33
C SER A 37 18.83 -6.89 24.80
N LYS A 38 17.72 -6.73 25.51
CA LYS A 38 16.38 -7.17 25.09
C LYS A 38 15.84 -6.36 23.91
N GLU A 39 15.94 -5.04 23.95
CA GLU A 39 15.49 -4.16 22.87
C GLU A 39 16.30 -4.39 21.60
N LEU A 40 17.62 -4.57 21.74
CA LEU A 40 18.49 -4.89 20.61
C LEU A 40 18.09 -6.21 19.93
N ARG A 41 17.76 -7.25 20.70
CA ARG A 41 17.26 -8.53 20.15
C ARG A 41 15.94 -8.36 19.39
N HIS A 42 15.01 -7.57 19.94
CA HIS A 42 13.73 -7.27 19.27
C HIS A 42 13.94 -6.52 17.95
N HIS A 43 14.83 -5.51 17.94
CA HIS A 43 15.21 -4.79 16.74
C HIS A 43 15.80 -5.70 15.65
N ARG A 44 16.68 -6.63 16.02
CA ARG A 44 17.28 -7.61 15.10
C ARG A 44 16.24 -8.57 14.55
N ALA A 45 15.37 -9.11 15.40
CA ALA A 45 14.30 -10.02 14.97
C ALA A 45 13.36 -9.36 13.96
N HIS A 46 12.89 -8.13 14.23
CA HIS A 46 12.06 -7.37 13.30
C HIS A 46 12.77 -7.09 11.97
N ALA A 47 14.06 -6.74 12.01
CA ALA A 47 14.84 -6.51 10.80
C ALA A 47 15.00 -7.77 9.95
N ILE A 48 15.26 -8.93 10.57
CA ILE A 48 15.34 -10.23 9.88
C ILE A 48 14.01 -10.57 9.21
N VAL A 49 12.89 -10.46 9.94
CA VAL A 49 11.56 -10.71 9.39
C VAL A 49 11.25 -9.73 8.25
N GLY A 50 11.67 -8.48 8.38
CA GLY A 50 11.57 -7.47 7.33
C GLY A 50 12.35 -7.84 6.07
N ALA A 51 13.57 -8.35 6.22
CA ALA A 51 14.38 -8.82 5.10
C ALA A 51 13.73 -10.02 4.39
N ILE A 52 13.21 -10.99 5.14
CA ILE A 52 12.47 -12.14 4.59
C ILE A 52 11.27 -11.67 3.78
N VAL A 53 10.49 -10.72 4.31
CA VAL A 53 9.33 -10.15 3.62
C VAL A 53 9.71 -9.39 2.34
N MET A 54 10.80 -8.62 2.36
CA MET A 54 11.29 -7.93 1.16
C MET A 54 11.78 -8.92 0.09
N LEU A 55 12.46 -10.00 0.50
CA LEU A 55 12.87 -11.08 -0.41
C LEU A 55 11.65 -11.81 -0.99
N HIS A 56 10.62 -12.06 -0.18
CA HIS A 56 9.36 -12.63 -0.66
C HIS A 56 8.70 -11.75 -1.72
N PHE A 57 8.62 -10.42 -1.52
CA PHE A 57 8.13 -9.52 -2.57
C PHE A 57 9.00 -9.55 -3.81
N ALA A 58 10.33 -9.50 -3.69
CA ALA A 58 11.25 -9.57 -4.82
C ALA A 58 11.03 -10.85 -5.65
N TYR A 59 10.89 -12.00 -4.97
CA TYR A 59 10.54 -13.27 -5.59
C TYR A 59 9.20 -13.20 -6.33
N ARG A 60 8.15 -12.65 -5.71
CA ARG A 60 6.82 -12.54 -6.33
C ARG A 60 6.79 -11.61 -7.54
N TYR A 61 7.52 -10.50 -7.51
CA TYR A 61 7.69 -9.66 -8.69
C TYR A 61 8.54 -10.33 -9.77
N ALA A 62 9.54 -11.14 -9.42
CA ALA A 62 10.26 -11.94 -10.41
C ALA A 62 9.32 -12.91 -11.13
N MET A 63 8.43 -13.60 -10.39
CA MET A 63 7.38 -14.44 -10.98
C MET A 63 6.48 -13.65 -11.94
N PHE A 64 6.06 -12.44 -11.56
CA PHE A 64 5.28 -11.55 -12.44
C PHE A 64 5.99 -11.21 -13.75
N PHE A 65 7.29 -10.91 -13.70
CA PHE A 65 8.08 -10.59 -14.91
C PHE A 65 8.44 -11.83 -15.72
N SER A 66 8.37 -13.02 -15.13
CA SER A 66 8.45 -14.31 -15.84
C SER A 66 7.10 -14.79 -16.38
N ASP A 67 6.09 -13.91 -16.43
CA ASP A 67 4.73 -14.20 -16.91
C ASP A 67 4.00 -15.33 -16.16
N GLU A 68 4.37 -15.57 -14.90
CA GLU A 68 3.70 -16.56 -14.07
C GLU A 68 2.34 -16.04 -13.57
N PRO A 69 1.25 -16.83 -13.76
CA PRO A 69 -0.08 -16.39 -13.41
C PRO A 69 -0.21 -16.14 -11.91
N ASP A 70 -0.87 -15.04 -11.56
CA ASP A 70 -1.18 -14.66 -10.18
C ASP A 70 0.07 -14.68 -9.28
N PHE A 71 1.20 -14.13 -9.73
CA PHE A 71 2.48 -14.11 -8.97
C PHE A 71 3.01 -15.51 -8.60
N GLY A 72 2.66 -16.53 -9.37
CA GLY A 72 2.99 -17.93 -9.06
C GLY A 72 2.16 -18.51 -7.91
N PHE A 73 1.11 -17.82 -7.44
CA PHE A 73 0.17 -18.39 -6.48
C PHE A 73 -0.72 -19.47 -7.14
N HIS A 74 -0.78 -19.56 -8.47
CA HIS A 74 -1.52 -20.58 -9.21
C HIS A 74 -1.11 -22.02 -8.85
N HIS A 75 0.20 -22.29 -8.80
CA HIS A 75 0.77 -23.63 -8.55
C HIS A 75 0.49 -24.22 -7.17
N HIS A 76 -0.03 -23.43 -6.24
CA HIS A 76 -0.34 -23.89 -4.88
C HIS A 76 -1.78 -24.39 -4.72
N HIS A 77 -2.50 -24.63 -5.83
CA HIS A 77 -3.90 -25.08 -5.84
C HIS A 77 -4.15 -26.38 -5.06
N HIS A 78 -3.16 -27.28 -5.02
CA HIS A 78 -3.25 -28.55 -4.30
C HIS A 78 -2.82 -28.47 -2.83
N ASN A 79 -2.34 -27.32 -2.38
CA ASN A 79 -1.81 -27.18 -1.05
C ASN A 79 -2.84 -26.65 -0.04
N SER A 80 -2.90 -27.36 1.08
CA SER A 80 -3.68 -27.06 2.29
C SER A 80 -3.58 -25.60 2.74
N SER A 81 -4.57 -25.13 3.52
CA SER A 81 -4.58 -23.84 4.25
C SER A 81 -3.26 -23.49 4.97
N LYS A 82 -2.45 -24.51 5.28
CA LYS A 82 -1.06 -24.38 5.77
C LYS A 82 -0.17 -23.53 4.87
N THR A 83 -0.27 -23.65 3.54
CA THR A 83 0.56 -22.87 2.62
C THR A 83 0.20 -21.38 2.66
N LEU A 84 -1.08 -21.04 2.71
CA LEU A 84 -1.51 -19.66 2.90
C LEU A 84 -0.94 -19.10 4.21
N LEU A 85 -1.06 -19.87 5.31
CA LEU A 85 -0.53 -19.45 6.61
C LEU A 85 0.98 -19.19 6.55
N LEU A 86 1.77 -20.11 5.96
CA LEU A 86 3.22 -19.95 5.84
C LEU A 86 3.61 -18.74 5.00
N LEU A 87 2.84 -18.43 3.95
CA LEU A 87 3.06 -17.25 3.11
C LEU A 87 2.73 -15.95 3.85
N LEU A 88 1.65 -15.91 4.62
CA LEU A 88 1.19 -14.69 5.29
C LEU A 88 1.87 -14.44 6.64
N LEU A 89 2.34 -15.50 7.31
CA LEU A 89 2.89 -15.42 8.67
C LEU A 89 4.07 -14.43 8.78
N PRO A 90 5.08 -14.41 7.89
CA PRO A 90 6.16 -13.43 7.96
C PRO A 90 5.65 -11.99 7.85
N HIS A 91 4.65 -11.74 7.00
CA HIS A 91 4.06 -10.40 6.85
C HIS A 91 3.30 -9.97 8.11
N THR A 92 2.56 -10.89 8.73
CA THR A 92 1.86 -10.65 10.01
C THR A 92 2.84 -10.40 11.15
N LEU A 93 3.88 -11.23 11.28
CA LEU A 93 4.92 -11.05 12.27
C LEU A 93 5.65 -9.72 12.08
N LEU A 94 5.93 -9.32 10.83
CA LEU A 94 6.52 -8.01 10.54
C LEU A 94 5.62 -6.87 11.02
N GLN A 95 4.32 -6.93 10.71
CA GLN A 95 3.37 -5.90 11.07
C GLN A 95 3.22 -5.77 12.60
N ILE A 96 3.07 -6.89 13.30
CA ILE A 96 2.92 -6.91 14.76
C ILE A 96 4.21 -6.49 15.46
N SER A 97 5.37 -7.02 15.04
CA SER A 97 6.66 -6.68 15.67
C SER A 97 7.02 -5.20 15.51
N GLY A 98 6.53 -4.53 14.46
CA GLY A 98 6.62 -3.09 14.29
C GLY A 98 6.00 -2.28 15.43
N PHE A 99 5.12 -2.90 16.23
CA PHE A 99 4.52 -2.26 17.39
C PHE A 99 5.40 -2.19 18.64
N GLY A 100 6.40 -3.07 18.74
CA GLY A 100 7.29 -3.14 19.90
C GLY A 100 8.33 -2.02 20.00
N PHE A 101 8.32 -1.03 19.10
CA PHE A 101 9.25 0.10 19.11
C PHE A 101 8.59 1.39 19.56
N ALA A 102 9.29 2.15 20.39
CA ALA A 102 8.93 3.53 20.70
C ALA A 102 9.11 4.41 19.44
N LEU A 103 8.04 5.10 19.05
CA LEU A 103 8.06 6.14 18.03
C LEU A 103 7.82 7.51 18.68
N PRO A 104 8.37 8.59 18.11
CA PRO A 104 7.98 9.94 18.50
C PRO A 104 6.46 10.12 18.40
N SER A 105 5.87 10.75 19.40
CA SER A 105 4.44 11.09 19.42
C SER A 105 4.09 12.15 18.37
N LYS A 106 5.02 13.09 18.12
CA LYS A 106 4.86 14.16 17.14
C LYS A 106 5.47 13.78 15.80
N ARG A 107 4.74 14.06 14.71
CA ARG A 107 5.21 13.90 13.33
C ARG A 107 6.33 14.90 13.04
N HIS A 108 7.39 14.43 12.39
CA HIS A 108 8.46 15.31 11.94
C HIS A 108 7.98 16.22 10.78
N PRO A 109 8.42 17.49 10.68
CA PRO A 109 7.90 18.44 9.68
C PRO A 109 8.14 18.09 8.20
N ASP A 110 9.03 17.14 7.90
CA ASP A 110 9.24 16.65 6.52
C ASP A 110 8.12 15.69 6.07
N GLY A 111 7.40 15.08 7.02
CA GLY A 111 6.30 14.17 6.78
C GLY A 111 6.69 12.77 6.28
N ASN A 112 7.97 12.49 6.05
CA ASN A 112 8.45 11.26 5.39
C ASN A 112 9.15 10.28 6.37
N ARG A 113 9.00 10.49 7.68
CA ARG A 113 9.52 9.60 8.72
C ARG A 113 8.37 8.88 9.38
N ILE A 114 8.55 7.60 9.70
CA ILE A 114 7.51 6.79 10.34
C ILE A 114 7.09 7.41 11.68
N TRP A 115 5.77 7.49 11.92
CA TRP A 115 5.17 8.00 13.15
C TRP A 115 4.04 7.10 13.63
N SER A 116 3.56 7.33 14.84
CA SER A 116 2.66 6.41 15.55
C SER A 116 1.28 6.27 14.88
N GLU A 117 0.66 7.35 14.42
CA GLU A 117 -0.60 7.32 13.65
C GLU A 117 -0.43 6.55 12.32
N TYR A 118 0.68 6.76 11.60
CA TYR A 118 0.93 6.02 10.37
C TYR A 118 1.01 4.51 10.62
N ARG A 119 1.62 4.06 11.72
CA ARG A 119 1.67 2.62 12.06
C ARG A 119 0.28 2.00 12.17
N TRP A 120 -0.65 2.72 12.78
CA TRP A 120 -2.04 2.29 12.88
C TRP A 120 -2.73 2.28 11.51
N HIS A 121 -2.53 3.30 10.68
CA HIS A 121 -3.03 3.27 9.30
C HIS A 121 -2.49 2.06 8.53
N ALA A 122 -1.17 1.84 8.59
CA ALA A 122 -0.52 0.70 7.97
C ALA A 122 -1.11 -0.64 8.46
N LEU A 123 -1.47 -0.75 9.74
CA LEU A 123 -2.14 -1.93 10.28
C LEU A 123 -3.52 -2.18 9.64
N PHE A 124 -4.35 -1.15 9.48
CA PHE A 124 -5.65 -1.31 8.81
C PHE A 124 -5.50 -1.66 7.34
N PHE A 125 -4.61 -0.99 6.61
CA PHE A 125 -4.35 -1.31 5.20
C PHE A 125 -3.72 -2.70 5.03
N PHE A 126 -2.84 -3.12 5.94
CA PHE A 126 -2.32 -4.48 6.03
C PHE A 126 -3.46 -5.49 6.24
N GLY A 127 -4.31 -5.26 7.23
CA GLY A 127 -5.46 -6.12 7.54
C GLY A 127 -6.40 -6.29 6.35
N ARG A 128 -6.65 -5.21 5.61
CA ARG A 128 -7.39 -5.26 4.33
C ARG A 128 -6.75 -6.24 3.35
N CYS A 129 -5.45 -6.11 3.10
CA CYS A 129 -4.76 -6.93 2.11
C CYS A 129 -4.77 -8.40 2.51
N ILE A 130 -4.52 -8.70 3.80
CA ILE A 130 -4.59 -10.06 4.34
C ILE A 130 -6.00 -10.63 4.21
N ALA A 131 -7.04 -9.87 4.56
CA ALA A 131 -8.42 -10.30 4.44
C ALA A 131 -8.79 -10.60 2.97
N LEU A 132 -8.43 -9.72 2.04
CA LEU A 132 -8.69 -9.90 0.61
C LEU A 132 -7.87 -11.06 0.02
N MET A 133 -6.63 -11.28 0.45
CA MET A 133 -5.85 -12.48 0.08
C MET A 133 -6.51 -13.75 0.61
N SER A 134 -6.99 -13.77 1.86
CA SER A 134 -7.71 -14.92 2.41
C SER A 134 -9.01 -15.20 1.66
N ILE A 135 -9.75 -14.16 1.26
CA ILE A 135 -10.95 -14.29 0.43
C ILE A 135 -10.60 -14.85 -0.95
N ALA A 136 -9.59 -14.29 -1.63
CA ALA A 136 -9.11 -14.77 -2.92
C ALA A 136 -8.69 -16.26 -2.85
N TRP A 137 -7.93 -16.61 -1.82
CA TRP A 137 -7.50 -17.99 -1.57
C TRP A 137 -8.69 -18.92 -1.32
N SER A 138 -9.63 -18.52 -0.46
CA SER A 138 -10.82 -19.32 -0.16
C SER A 138 -11.66 -19.58 -1.41
N ARG A 139 -11.89 -18.56 -2.24
CA ARG A 139 -12.62 -18.70 -3.52
C ARG A 139 -11.90 -19.64 -4.48
N LYS A 140 -10.58 -19.62 -4.49
CA LYS A 140 -9.75 -20.49 -5.31
C LYS A 140 -9.77 -21.95 -4.84
N THR A 141 -9.76 -22.20 -3.53
CA THR A 141 -9.78 -23.57 -2.98
C THR A 141 -11.16 -24.20 -2.97
N SER A 142 -12.22 -23.40 -2.81
CA SER A 142 -13.59 -23.89 -2.96
C SER A 142 -13.80 -24.19 -4.44
N ALA A 143 -14.10 -25.45 -4.79
CA ALA A 143 -14.20 -25.98 -6.16
C ALA A 143 -15.26 -25.32 -7.09
N HIS A 144 -15.72 -24.11 -6.77
CA HIS A 144 -16.51 -23.23 -7.64
C HIS A 144 -15.63 -22.57 -8.72
N SER A 145 -14.64 -23.29 -9.26
CA SER A 145 -13.70 -22.79 -10.27
C SER A 145 -14.35 -22.38 -11.59
N GLU A 146 -15.62 -22.70 -11.79
CA GLU A 146 -16.47 -22.07 -12.81
C GLU A 146 -17.20 -20.88 -12.19
N ILE A 147 -16.44 -19.85 -11.79
CA ILE A 147 -17.02 -18.51 -11.61
C ILE A 147 -17.42 -18.06 -13.01
N THR A 148 -18.68 -18.29 -13.34
CA THR A 148 -19.35 -17.65 -14.47
C THR A 148 -19.17 -16.14 -14.37
N THR A 149 -19.12 -15.48 -15.52
CA THR A 149 -18.78 -14.06 -15.71
C THR A 149 -19.50 -13.09 -14.77
N VAL A 150 -20.66 -13.46 -14.24
CA VAL A 150 -21.40 -12.68 -13.24
C VAL A 150 -21.18 -13.26 -11.85
N THR A 151 -20.14 -12.78 -11.14
CA THR A 151 -19.99 -13.10 -9.70
C THR A 151 -21.17 -12.48 -8.92
N PRO A 152 -22.06 -13.29 -8.29
CA PRO A 152 -23.21 -12.75 -7.57
C PRO A 152 -22.79 -11.77 -6.46
N TRP A 153 -23.63 -10.76 -6.18
CA TRP A 153 -23.33 -9.69 -5.22
C TRP A 153 -22.84 -10.23 -3.86
N ILE A 154 -23.40 -11.36 -3.42
CA ILE A 154 -23.12 -12.01 -2.15
C ILE A 154 -21.65 -12.41 -2.03
N TYR A 155 -21.00 -12.79 -3.14
CA TYR A 155 -19.58 -13.15 -3.12
C TYR A 155 -18.69 -11.91 -3.01
N ARG A 156 -19.11 -10.73 -3.47
CA ARG A 156 -18.34 -9.46 -3.37
C ARG A 156 -18.42 -8.84 -1.97
N MET A 157 -19.44 -9.19 -1.17
CA MET A 157 -19.69 -8.58 0.13
C MET A 157 -18.53 -8.64 1.13
N PRO A 158 -17.86 -9.79 1.35
CA PRO A 158 -16.70 -9.83 2.24
C PRO A 158 -15.61 -8.83 1.88
N SER A 159 -15.38 -8.61 0.57
CA SER A 159 -14.38 -7.68 0.07
C SER A 159 -14.79 -6.23 0.29
N ILE A 160 -16.08 -5.92 0.07
CA ILE A 160 -16.66 -4.61 0.35
C ILE A 160 -16.53 -4.29 1.85
N LEU A 161 -16.92 -5.23 2.72
CA LEU A 161 -16.79 -5.08 4.17
C LEU A 161 -15.33 -4.83 4.58
N ALA A 162 -14.37 -5.59 4.06
CA ALA A 162 -12.96 -5.38 4.33
C ALA A 162 -12.48 -3.97 3.94
N VAL A 163 -12.91 -3.45 2.78
CA VAL A 163 -12.58 -2.10 2.32
C VAL A 163 -13.20 -1.02 3.22
N PHE A 164 -14.48 -1.12 3.56
CA PHE A 164 -15.16 -0.15 4.42
C PHE A 164 -14.62 -0.15 5.85
N LEU A 165 -14.41 -1.32 6.45
CA LEU A 165 -13.80 -1.45 7.78
C LEU A 165 -12.41 -0.81 7.83
N THR A 166 -11.63 -0.94 6.77
CA THR A 166 -10.31 -0.29 6.64
C THR A 166 -10.42 1.22 6.62
N MET A 167 -11.37 1.77 5.85
CA MET A 167 -11.60 3.22 5.78
C MET A 167 -12.08 3.80 7.11
N ILE A 168 -13.03 3.12 7.76
CA ILE A 168 -13.56 3.49 9.07
C ILE A 168 -12.42 3.45 10.10
N GLY A 169 -11.66 2.36 10.14
CA GLY A 169 -10.52 2.22 11.06
C GLY A 169 -9.48 3.32 10.89
N ALA A 170 -9.11 3.64 9.64
CA ALA A 170 -8.19 4.74 9.36
C ALA A 170 -8.72 6.11 9.82
N ASP A 171 -10.02 6.39 9.62
CA ASP A 171 -10.63 7.64 10.07
C ASP A 171 -10.73 7.75 11.58
N VAL A 172 -11.11 6.65 12.26
CA VAL A 172 -11.18 6.60 13.73
C VAL A 172 -9.81 6.88 14.33
N ILE A 173 -8.75 6.28 13.79
CA ILE A 173 -7.38 6.56 14.22
C ILE A 173 -7.00 8.01 13.96
N THR A 174 -7.28 8.52 12.76
CA THR A 174 -7.01 9.93 12.43
C THR A 174 -7.72 10.86 13.44
N ALA A 175 -8.99 10.60 13.76
CA ALA A 175 -9.75 11.39 14.74
C ALA A 175 -9.15 11.28 16.15
N TRP A 176 -8.76 10.07 16.57
CA TRP A 176 -8.13 9.80 17.87
C TRP A 176 -6.80 10.55 18.05
N TYR A 177 -5.98 10.65 17.00
CA TYR A 177 -4.73 11.42 17.01
C TYR A 177 -4.97 12.94 16.94
N LYS A 178 -6.03 13.38 16.23
CA LYS A 178 -6.40 14.81 16.15
C LYS A 178 -6.85 15.33 17.51
N ALA A 179 -7.69 14.58 18.22
CA ALA A 179 -8.18 14.94 19.55
C ALA A 179 -7.06 15.11 20.59
N ARG A 180 -5.87 14.54 20.35
CA ARG A 180 -4.69 14.63 21.24
C ARG A 180 -3.69 15.70 20.84
N ASN A 181 -3.98 16.54 19.85
CA ASN A 181 -3.00 17.48 19.26
C ASN A 181 -1.69 16.79 18.82
N ALA A 182 -1.75 15.47 18.56
CA ALA A 182 -0.61 14.67 18.12
C ALA A 182 -0.50 14.61 16.59
N SER A 183 -1.51 15.16 15.88
CA SER A 183 -1.58 15.18 14.42
C SER A 183 -0.95 16.43 13.83
N SER A 184 -0.01 16.25 12.91
CA SER A 184 0.30 17.24 11.88
C SER A 184 -0.60 16.98 10.64
N PRO A 185 -0.70 17.87 9.63
CA PRO A 185 -1.62 17.69 8.51
C PRO A 185 -1.48 16.29 7.88
N SER A 186 -2.61 15.71 7.45
CA SER A 186 -2.79 14.29 7.05
C SER A 186 -1.66 13.65 6.22
N THR A 187 -1.54 12.31 6.31
CA THR A 187 -0.51 11.43 5.68
C THR A 187 0.19 12.00 4.43
N ILE A 188 -0.44 12.02 3.26
CA ILE A 188 0.20 12.52 2.01
C ILE A 188 0.11 14.05 1.89
N ARG A 189 -0.96 14.67 2.37
CA ARG A 189 -1.17 16.12 2.19
C ARG A 189 -0.17 16.99 2.94
N GLY A 190 0.39 16.47 4.04
CA GLY A 190 1.45 17.12 4.81
C GLY A 190 2.87 16.82 4.32
N LEU A 191 3.04 16.04 3.25
CA LEU A 191 4.35 15.68 2.72
C LEU A 191 4.92 16.85 1.90
N LYS A 192 6.19 17.19 2.11
CA LYS A 192 6.87 18.20 1.27
C LYS A 192 7.21 17.60 -0.09
N GLY A 193 6.70 18.15 -1.18
CA GLY A 193 7.03 17.65 -2.52
C GLY A 193 6.33 18.42 -3.64
N PRO A 194 6.65 18.13 -4.90
CA PRO A 194 5.95 18.70 -6.05
C PRO A 194 4.46 18.40 -5.96
N ARG A 195 3.63 19.44 -6.06
CA ARG A 195 2.17 19.33 -5.86
C ARG A 195 1.52 18.33 -6.82
N GLY A 196 1.92 18.33 -8.09
CA GLY A 196 1.41 17.38 -9.07
C GLY A 196 1.74 15.93 -8.69
N LEU A 197 2.95 15.66 -8.20
CA LEU A 197 3.34 14.32 -7.74
C LEU A 197 2.49 13.86 -6.55
N LEU A 198 2.33 14.73 -5.55
CA LEU A 198 1.50 14.44 -4.38
C LEU A 198 0.03 14.20 -4.76
N TYR A 199 -0.48 14.90 -5.77
CA TYR A 199 -1.84 14.72 -6.29
C TYR A 199 -1.98 13.35 -6.96
N LEU A 200 -1.03 12.97 -7.82
CA LEU A 200 -1.02 11.66 -8.47
C LEU A 200 -0.86 10.52 -7.47
N MET A 201 -0.01 10.67 -6.45
CA MET A 201 0.10 9.71 -5.35
C MET A 201 -1.20 9.56 -4.56
N SER A 202 -1.93 10.65 -4.37
CA SER A 202 -3.25 10.64 -3.74
C SER A 202 -4.29 9.96 -4.63
N ALA A 203 -4.28 10.26 -5.95
CA ALA A 203 -5.15 9.61 -6.93
C ALA A 203 -4.91 8.09 -6.99
N ALA A 204 -3.66 7.64 -6.90
CA ALA A 204 -3.30 6.22 -6.88
C ALA A 204 -3.96 5.45 -5.72
N GLN A 205 -4.28 6.10 -4.60
CA GLN A 205 -5.01 5.45 -3.49
C GLN A 205 -6.46 5.10 -3.87
N PHE A 206 -7.11 5.91 -4.73
CA PHE A 206 -8.44 5.61 -5.25
C PHE A 206 -8.39 4.44 -6.21
N HIS A 207 -7.41 4.44 -7.13
CA HIS A 207 -7.17 3.29 -8.00
C HIS A 207 -6.92 2.02 -7.19
N ALA A 208 -6.05 2.06 -6.18
CA ALA A 208 -5.82 0.90 -5.32
C ALA A 208 -7.10 0.41 -4.64
N THR A 209 -8.01 1.30 -4.25
CA THR A 209 -9.27 0.93 -3.59
C THR A 209 -10.30 0.36 -4.58
N VAL A 210 -10.42 0.93 -5.79
CA VAL A 210 -11.22 0.35 -6.88
C VAL A 210 -10.76 -1.08 -7.18
N ASN A 211 -9.45 -1.28 -7.25
CA ASN A 211 -8.88 -2.59 -7.55
C ASN A 211 -9.08 -3.60 -6.42
N CYS A 212 -8.96 -3.18 -5.16
CA CYS A 212 -9.33 -4.06 -4.04
C CYS A 212 -10.79 -4.56 -4.12
N LEU A 213 -11.70 -3.79 -4.71
CA LEU A 213 -13.10 -4.19 -4.91
C LEU A 213 -13.26 -5.09 -6.14
N LEU A 214 -12.66 -4.71 -7.28
CA LEU A 214 -12.81 -5.41 -8.56
C LEU A 214 -12.05 -6.74 -8.63
N THR A 215 -10.84 -6.80 -8.06
CA THR A 215 -9.91 -7.92 -8.22
C THR A 215 -9.72 -8.66 -6.88
N SER A 216 -10.79 -8.73 -6.09
CA SER A 216 -10.79 -9.33 -4.75
C SER A 216 -10.56 -10.85 -4.75
N ASP A 217 -10.57 -11.47 -5.93
CA ASP A 217 -10.27 -12.86 -6.24
C ASP A 217 -8.82 -13.10 -6.71
N ARG A 218 -8.00 -12.04 -6.85
CA ARG A 218 -6.60 -12.13 -7.30
C ARG A 218 -5.61 -11.91 -6.18
N MET A 219 -4.83 -12.93 -5.87
CA MET A 219 -3.79 -12.85 -4.83
C MET A 219 -2.68 -11.87 -5.20
N SER A 220 -2.28 -11.84 -6.48
CA SER A 220 -1.26 -10.96 -7.04
C SER A 220 -1.55 -9.48 -6.79
N VAL A 221 -2.77 -9.02 -7.08
CA VAL A 221 -3.16 -7.62 -6.86
C VAL A 221 -3.13 -7.27 -5.37
N GLN A 222 -3.63 -8.14 -4.50
CA GLN A 222 -3.60 -7.89 -3.06
C GLN A 222 -2.18 -7.95 -2.49
N CYS A 223 -1.32 -8.82 -3.04
CA CYS A 223 0.10 -8.91 -2.68
C CYS A 223 0.88 -7.66 -3.14
N ALA A 224 0.56 -7.12 -4.32
CA ALA A 224 1.11 -5.86 -4.80
C ALA A 224 0.69 -4.68 -3.90
N ALA A 225 -0.59 -4.62 -3.50
CA ALA A 225 -1.07 -3.64 -2.54
C ALA A 225 -0.37 -3.78 -1.17
N LEU A 226 -0.18 -5.02 -0.68
CA LEU A 226 0.56 -5.31 0.54
C LEU A 226 2.03 -4.87 0.44
N THR A 227 2.65 -5.05 -0.73
CA THR A 227 4.01 -4.56 -1.02
C THR A 227 4.05 -3.05 -0.82
N VAL A 228 3.11 -2.31 -1.40
CA VAL A 228 3.02 -0.85 -1.24
C VAL A 228 2.95 -0.45 0.22
N VAL A 229 2.09 -1.09 1.01
CA VAL A 229 1.93 -0.79 2.45
C VAL A 229 3.24 -1.04 3.22
N GLN A 230 3.83 -2.23 3.08
CA GLN A 230 4.98 -2.62 3.89
C GLN A 230 6.29 -1.96 3.41
N ALA A 231 6.50 -1.82 2.10
CA ALA A 231 7.67 -1.14 1.57
C ALA A 231 7.63 0.38 1.85
N SER A 232 6.44 1.00 1.94
CA SER A 232 6.32 2.39 2.39
C SER A 232 6.73 2.56 3.85
N ALA A 233 6.29 1.65 4.73
CA ALA A 233 6.70 1.64 6.14
C ALA A 233 8.21 1.40 6.29
N PHE A 234 8.78 0.51 5.46
CA PHE A 234 10.22 0.28 5.38
C PHE A 234 10.99 1.53 4.95
N GLY A 235 10.58 2.18 3.84
CA GLY A 235 11.21 3.41 3.35
C GLY A 235 11.20 4.53 4.40
N MET A 236 10.07 4.73 5.09
CA MET A 236 9.99 5.70 6.18
C MET A 236 10.81 5.34 7.42
N THR A 237 11.09 4.05 7.62
CA THR A 237 12.02 3.58 8.67
C THR A 237 13.47 3.84 8.29
N LEU A 238 13.86 3.60 7.02
CA LEU A 238 15.18 3.98 6.50
C LEU A 238 15.40 5.49 6.63
N ARG A 239 14.37 6.29 6.31
CA ARG A 239 14.41 7.75 6.43
C ARG A 239 14.56 8.20 7.89
N ARG A 240 13.86 7.56 8.84
CA ARG A 240 14.02 7.82 10.28
C ARG A 240 15.44 7.51 10.76
N LYS A 241 16.06 6.45 10.24
CA LYS A 241 17.45 6.06 10.55
C LYS A 241 18.50 6.91 9.84
N GLY A 242 18.10 7.86 8.98
CA GLY A 242 19.03 8.69 8.22
C GLY A 242 19.79 7.91 7.14
N ILE A 243 19.34 6.71 6.76
CA ILE A 243 19.98 5.90 5.70
C ILE A 243 19.67 6.47 4.32
N ILE A 244 18.45 7.00 4.16
CA ILE A 244 18.01 7.69 2.95
C ILE A 244 17.57 9.12 3.26
N ASP A 245 17.75 10.00 2.28
CA ASP A 245 17.23 11.36 2.32
C ASP A 245 15.72 11.42 1.99
N HIS A 246 15.16 12.63 2.01
CA HIS A 246 13.74 12.83 1.72
C HIS A 246 13.37 12.54 0.26
N VAL A 247 14.25 12.91 -0.68
CA VAL A 247 14.03 12.73 -2.12
C VAL A 247 14.13 11.25 -2.48
N GLU A 248 15.15 10.55 -1.97
CA GLU A 248 15.32 9.11 -2.09
C GLU A 248 14.09 8.36 -1.57
N GLY A 249 13.52 8.80 -0.44
CA GLY A 249 12.27 8.24 0.10
C GLY A 249 11.06 8.45 -0.82
N LEU A 250 10.90 9.64 -1.40
CA LEU A 250 9.84 9.92 -2.38
C LEU A 250 9.99 9.09 -3.66
N VAL A 251 11.22 8.93 -4.15
CA VAL A 251 11.53 8.10 -5.34
C VAL A 251 11.20 6.65 -5.05
N LEU A 252 11.63 6.11 -3.89
CA LEU A 252 11.32 4.75 -3.48
C LEU A 252 9.81 4.52 -3.40
N TYR A 253 9.07 5.43 -2.78
CA TYR A 253 7.61 5.34 -2.70
C TYR A 253 6.95 5.36 -4.08
N SER A 254 7.38 6.26 -4.96
CA SER A 254 6.87 6.37 -6.34
C SER A 254 7.12 5.09 -7.13
N LEU A 255 8.31 4.50 -7.00
CA LEU A 255 8.70 3.27 -7.68
C LEU A 255 7.82 2.09 -7.24
N VAL A 256 7.61 1.94 -5.93
CA VAL A 256 6.77 0.86 -5.38
C VAL A 256 5.31 1.02 -5.81
N LEU A 257 4.79 2.26 -5.81
CA LEU A 257 3.45 2.54 -6.34
C LEU A 257 3.35 2.18 -7.83
N PHE A 258 4.32 2.59 -8.63
CA PHE A 258 4.34 2.30 -10.06
C PHE A 258 4.37 0.78 -10.32
N LEU A 259 5.22 0.04 -9.63
CA LEU A 259 5.26 -1.43 -9.72
C LEU A 259 3.91 -2.06 -9.35
N GLY A 260 3.26 -1.59 -8.28
CA GLY A 260 1.91 -2.05 -7.92
C GLY A 260 0.87 -1.74 -9.00
N MET A 261 0.94 -0.56 -9.62
CA MET A 261 0.05 -0.16 -10.71
C MET A 261 0.28 -0.98 -12.00
N LEU A 262 1.51 -1.43 -12.29
CA LEU A 262 1.79 -2.33 -13.42
C LEU A 262 1.08 -3.67 -13.25
N VAL A 263 1.14 -4.24 -12.04
CA VAL A 263 0.51 -5.52 -11.71
C VAL A 263 -1.01 -5.42 -11.84
N ILE A 264 -1.57 -4.36 -11.25
CA ILE A 264 -2.99 -4.02 -11.38
C ILE A 264 -3.39 -3.84 -12.85
N GLY A 265 -2.61 -3.06 -13.61
CA GLY A 265 -2.91 -2.77 -15.01
C GLY A 265 -2.92 -4.02 -15.88
N ARG A 266 -2.00 -4.96 -15.64
CA ARG A 266 -1.97 -6.27 -16.32
C ARG A 266 -3.23 -7.08 -16.00
N ASP A 267 -3.56 -7.28 -14.72
CA ASP A 267 -4.73 -8.07 -14.32
C ASP A 267 -6.05 -7.47 -14.87
N LEU A 268 -6.19 -6.15 -14.79
CA LEU A 268 -7.36 -5.47 -15.34
C LEU A 268 -7.46 -5.61 -16.87
N LYS A 269 -6.32 -5.64 -17.58
CA LYS A 269 -6.28 -5.83 -19.04
C LYS A 269 -6.61 -7.28 -19.42
N GLU A 270 -6.08 -8.26 -18.69
CA GLU A 270 -6.40 -9.69 -18.89
C GLU A 270 -7.89 -10.01 -18.67
N ARG A 271 -8.61 -9.15 -17.93
CA ARG A 271 -10.04 -9.26 -17.64
C ARG A 271 -10.91 -8.32 -18.48
N ASP A 272 -10.34 -7.58 -19.44
CA ASP A 272 -11.04 -6.59 -20.26
C ASP A 272 -11.77 -5.46 -19.48
N ILE A 273 -11.38 -5.21 -18.23
CA ILE A 273 -11.97 -4.18 -17.35
C ILE A 273 -11.02 -3.00 -17.08
N PHE A 274 -9.92 -2.89 -17.82
CA PHE A 274 -8.93 -1.81 -17.64
C PHE A 274 -9.51 -0.40 -17.77
N TYR A 275 -10.24 -0.13 -18.85
CA TYR A 275 -10.85 1.19 -19.07
C TYR A 275 -11.92 1.53 -18.03
N PRO A 276 -12.92 0.67 -17.74
CA PRO A 276 -13.93 0.99 -16.74
C PRO A 276 -13.32 1.18 -15.36
N ALA A 277 -12.39 0.31 -14.92
CA ALA A 277 -11.71 0.47 -13.63
C ALA A 277 -10.94 1.80 -13.52
N THR A 278 -10.20 2.15 -14.58
CA THR A 278 -9.45 3.41 -14.65
C THR A 278 -10.38 4.63 -14.61
N ALA A 279 -11.49 4.59 -15.36
CA ALA A 279 -12.50 5.64 -15.36
C ALA A 279 -13.07 5.87 -13.96
N VAL A 280 -13.50 4.80 -13.28
CA VAL A 280 -14.05 4.88 -11.93
C VAL A 280 -13.02 5.37 -10.92
N GLY A 281 -11.78 4.90 -10.99
CA GLY A 281 -10.68 5.38 -10.13
C GLY A 281 -10.41 6.87 -10.30
N ASN A 282 -10.35 7.35 -11.55
CA ASN A 282 -10.16 8.76 -11.87
C ASN A 282 -11.35 9.62 -11.43
N LEU A 283 -12.58 9.19 -11.70
CA LEU A 283 -13.78 9.92 -11.29
C LEU A 283 -13.89 10.01 -9.77
N ALA A 284 -13.65 8.92 -9.04
CA ALA A 284 -13.63 8.93 -7.58
C ALA A 284 -12.57 9.91 -7.02
N ALA A 285 -11.36 9.88 -7.61
CA ALA A 285 -10.28 10.80 -7.29
C ALA A 285 -10.67 12.27 -7.54
N ILE A 286 -11.19 12.59 -8.73
CA ILE A 286 -11.65 13.93 -9.10
C ILE A 286 -12.78 14.39 -8.19
N ILE A 287 -13.82 13.58 -8.00
CA ILE A 287 -14.98 13.92 -7.15
C ILE A 287 -14.51 14.22 -5.72
N ARG A 288 -13.65 13.38 -5.14
CA ARG A 288 -13.17 13.57 -3.77
C ARG A 288 -12.22 14.76 -3.63
N MET A 289 -11.25 14.88 -4.52
CA MET A 289 -10.18 15.88 -4.40
C MET A 289 -10.60 17.25 -4.94
N ASN A 290 -11.47 17.29 -5.95
CA ASN A 290 -11.87 18.54 -6.58
C ASN A 290 -13.15 19.13 -6.00
N PHE A 291 -14.09 18.28 -5.57
CA PHE A 291 -15.41 18.68 -5.07
C PHE A 291 -15.63 18.38 -3.58
N GLY A 292 -14.66 17.72 -2.92
CA GLY A 292 -14.72 17.49 -1.48
C GLY A 292 -15.77 16.48 -1.02
N VAL A 293 -16.43 15.76 -1.93
CA VAL A 293 -17.51 14.80 -1.62
C VAL A 293 -17.05 13.73 -0.63
N ASN A 294 -17.95 13.30 0.25
CA ASN A 294 -17.67 12.28 1.24
C ASN A 294 -17.25 10.95 0.57
N LYS A 295 -16.11 10.38 0.99
CA LYS A 295 -15.58 9.13 0.41
C LYS A 295 -16.51 7.93 0.59
N TYR A 296 -17.29 7.86 1.66
CA TYR A 296 -18.22 6.76 1.90
C TYR A 296 -19.35 6.78 0.85
N ILE A 297 -19.88 7.96 0.52
CA ILE A 297 -20.87 8.12 -0.55
C ILE A 297 -20.27 7.67 -1.89
N ILE A 298 -19.04 8.13 -2.20
CA ILE A 298 -18.35 7.75 -3.44
C ILE A 298 -18.23 6.23 -3.53
N TRP A 299 -17.73 5.55 -2.49
CA TRP A 299 -17.53 4.10 -2.52
C TRP A 299 -18.82 3.29 -2.52
N VAL A 300 -19.88 3.77 -1.87
CA VAL A 300 -21.22 3.15 -1.96
C VAL A 300 -21.70 3.20 -3.41
N VAL A 301 -21.65 4.38 -4.05
CA VAL A 301 -22.04 4.53 -5.48
C VAL A 301 -21.17 3.62 -6.36
N VAL A 302 -19.85 3.59 -6.14
CA VAL A 302 -18.96 2.70 -6.89
C VAL A 302 -19.41 1.25 -6.75
N CYS A 303 -19.74 0.76 -5.55
CA CYS A 303 -20.20 -0.62 -5.36
C CYS A 303 -21.45 -0.97 -6.18
N PHE A 304 -22.34 0.00 -6.41
CA PHE A 304 -23.51 -0.17 -7.28
C PHE A 304 -23.20 -0.05 -8.78
N VAL A 305 -22.18 0.73 -9.14
CA VAL A 305 -21.75 0.91 -10.54
C VAL A 305 -20.91 -0.29 -11.03
N LEU A 306 -20.11 -0.92 -10.15
CA LEU A 306 -19.21 -2.01 -10.52
C LEU A 306 -19.90 -3.18 -11.28
N PRO A 307 -21.11 -3.64 -10.92
CA PRO A 307 -21.82 -4.67 -11.68
C PRO A 307 -22.28 -4.24 -13.08
N ILE A 308 -22.51 -2.94 -13.32
CA ILE A 308 -23.03 -2.40 -14.58
C ILE A 308 -21.89 -2.15 -15.60
N MET A 309 -20.64 -2.13 -15.12
CA MET A 309 -19.47 -1.77 -15.94
C MET A 309 -19.18 -2.74 -17.09
N GLU A 310 -19.73 -3.96 -17.06
CA GLU A 310 -19.44 -5.02 -18.03
C GLU A 310 -20.16 -4.80 -19.38
N GLU A 311 -21.17 -3.95 -19.47
CA GLU A 311 -22.07 -3.91 -20.64
C GLU A 311 -21.65 -2.96 -21.79
N ASN A 312 -20.63 -2.08 -21.64
CA ASN A 312 -20.33 -1.05 -22.65
C ASN A 312 -18.85 -0.61 -22.76
N ALA A 313 -17.98 -1.46 -23.33
CA ALA A 313 -16.53 -1.22 -23.38
C ALA A 313 -16.09 0.08 -24.10
N SER A 314 -16.74 0.46 -25.21
CA SER A 314 -16.37 1.64 -26.02
C SER A 314 -16.60 2.95 -25.26
N TRP A 315 -17.75 3.05 -24.56
CA TRP A 315 -18.09 4.18 -23.70
C TRP A 315 -17.06 4.35 -22.58
N TRP A 316 -16.70 3.27 -21.89
CA TRP A 316 -15.73 3.31 -20.81
C TRP A 316 -14.33 3.73 -21.27
N CYS A 317 -13.93 3.38 -22.49
CA CYS A 317 -12.68 3.86 -23.07
C CYS A 317 -12.67 5.39 -23.21
N ALA A 318 -13.75 5.98 -23.72
CA ALA A 318 -13.88 7.43 -23.86
C ALA A 318 -13.87 8.13 -22.49
N VAL A 319 -14.65 7.64 -21.52
CA VAL A 319 -14.69 8.20 -20.15
C VAL A 319 -13.35 8.06 -19.46
N SER A 320 -12.64 6.95 -19.63
CA SER A 320 -11.31 6.73 -19.06
C SER A 320 -10.29 7.73 -19.58
N ARG A 321 -10.25 7.97 -20.90
CA ARG A 321 -9.36 8.97 -21.51
C ARG A 321 -9.69 10.40 -21.05
N ALA A 322 -10.96 10.77 -21.09
CA ALA A 322 -11.42 12.09 -20.66
C ALA A 322 -11.09 12.35 -19.19
N SER A 323 -11.43 11.41 -18.30
CA SER A 323 -11.15 11.52 -16.86
C SER A 323 -9.66 11.53 -16.56
N THR A 324 -8.83 10.79 -17.32
CA THR A 324 -7.37 10.84 -17.20
C THR A 324 -6.84 12.24 -17.57
N GLY A 325 -7.31 12.82 -18.68
CA GLY A 325 -6.96 14.20 -19.06
C GLY A 325 -7.31 15.22 -17.98
N VAL A 326 -8.52 15.13 -17.40
CA VAL A 326 -8.95 15.99 -16.30
C VAL A 326 -8.10 15.80 -15.05
N LEU A 327 -7.71 14.56 -14.73
CA LEU A 327 -6.83 14.25 -13.59
C LEU A 327 -5.45 14.92 -13.76
N PHE A 328 -4.83 14.81 -14.94
CA PHE A 328 -3.54 15.45 -15.23
C PHE A 328 -3.64 16.98 -15.24
N LEU A 329 -4.66 17.54 -15.88
CA LEU A 329 -4.91 18.98 -15.85
C LEU A 329 -5.09 19.48 -14.41
N SER A 330 -5.82 18.73 -13.57
CA SER A 330 -5.99 19.05 -12.15
C SER A 330 -4.67 19.02 -11.39
N ALA A 331 -3.79 18.04 -11.68
CA ALA A 331 -2.47 17.93 -11.08
C ALA A 331 -1.53 19.09 -11.46
N CYS A 332 -1.66 19.63 -12.67
CA CYS A 332 -0.85 20.75 -13.16
C CYS A 332 -1.36 22.13 -12.72
N THR A 333 -2.68 22.33 -12.73
CA THR A 333 -3.29 23.67 -12.59
C THR A 333 -3.61 24.07 -11.16
N ARG A 334 -3.97 23.13 -10.28
CA ARG A 334 -4.44 23.50 -8.95
C ARG A 334 -3.27 23.81 -8.02
N SER A 335 -3.18 25.08 -7.60
CA SER A 335 -2.56 25.40 -6.32
C SER A 335 -3.41 24.73 -5.24
N TRP A 336 -2.89 23.70 -4.61
CA TRP A 336 -3.58 22.95 -3.56
C TRP A 336 -3.90 23.90 -2.39
N LYS A 337 -5.07 24.56 -2.43
CA LYS A 337 -5.62 25.22 -1.24
C LYS A 337 -6.20 24.09 -0.39
N LEU A 338 -5.52 23.83 0.72
CA LEU A 338 -5.87 22.81 1.70
C LEU A 338 -7.33 23.02 2.13
N LEU A 339 -8.21 22.08 1.78
CA LEU A 339 -9.47 21.83 2.48
C LEU A 339 -9.19 21.02 3.74
#